data_AF-A0AB37XY11-F1
#
_entry.id   AF-A0AB37XY11-F1
#
_cell.length_a   1.000
_cell.length_b   1.000
_cell.length_c   1.000
_cell.angle_alpha   90.00
_cell.angle_beta   90.00
_cell.angle_gamma   90.00
#
_symmetry.space_group_name_H-M   'P 1'
#
loop_
_entity.id
_entity.type
_entity.pdbx_description
1 polymer ?
#
loop_
_entity_poly.entity_id
_entity_poly.type
_entity_poly.pdbx_seq_one_letter_code
_entity_poly.pdbx_strand_id
1 'polypeptide(L)'
;HPEWIIPTDPARKNDAMKMLHYAAAEVRGKKASKNKRPSQLSDLNGFDDPSLLLKMIEQQQQQIALLLKIAQSNDVIADKDYQPIIDEYAFDKKVNASIEKRERQESTKVKFRKGGIAIQ
;
A
#
# COMPACT_ATOMS: atom_id res chain seq x y z
N HIS A 1 -20.19 13.14 41.77
CA HIS A 1 -19.60 13.18 40.42
C HIS A 1 -18.44 14.15 40.45
N PRO A 2 -17.26 13.84 39.90
CA PRO A 2 -16.16 14.80 39.82
C PRO A 2 -16.52 15.92 38.85
N GLU A 3 -16.25 17.18 39.23
CA GLU A 3 -16.43 18.35 38.39
C GLU A 3 -15.08 18.77 37.80
N TRP A 4 -15.06 19.06 36.50
CA TRP A 4 -13.86 19.51 35.79
C TRP A 4 -13.93 21.02 35.56
N ILE A 5 -12.93 21.77 36.07
CA ILE A 5 -12.80 23.20 35.82
C ILE A 5 -11.91 23.40 34.60
N ILE A 6 -12.49 23.88 33.50
CA ILE A 6 -11.78 24.09 32.23
C ILE A 6 -11.50 25.59 32.06
N PRO A 7 -10.24 26.01 31.90
CA PRO A 7 -9.91 27.41 31.63
C PRO A 7 -10.53 27.90 30.32
N THR A 8 -11.14 29.09 30.33
CA THR A 8 -11.74 29.73 29.15
C THR A 8 -10.83 30.80 28.51
N ASP A 9 -9.68 31.05 29.13
CA ASP A 9 -8.65 31.98 28.66
C ASP A 9 -8.02 31.50 27.34
N PRO A 10 -8.07 32.29 26.24
CA PRO A 10 -7.53 31.92 24.94
C PRO A 10 -6.04 31.54 24.95
N ALA A 11 -5.25 32.14 25.84
CA ALA A 11 -3.83 31.82 25.97
C ALA A 11 -3.57 30.38 26.45
N ARG A 12 -4.56 29.78 27.14
CA ARG A 12 -4.52 28.41 27.68
C ARG A 12 -5.39 27.43 26.89
N LYS A 13 -5.71 27.76 25.63
CA LYS A 13 -6.53 26.93 24.74
C LYS A 13 -6.03 25.48 24.64
N ASN A 14 -4.72 25.27 24.57
CA ASN A 14 -4.13 23.94 24.47
C ASN A 14 -4.38 23.12 25.75
N ASP A 15 -4.22 23.73 26.92
CA ASP A 15 -4.45 23.06 28.20
C ASP A 15 -5.95 22.82 28.43
N ALA A 16 -6.80 23.78 28.09
CA ALA A 16 -8.25 23.62 28.13
C ALA A 16 -8.73 22.46 27.25
N MET A 17 -8.19 22.33 26.03
CA MET A 17 -8.53 21.24 25.12
C MET A 17 -8.04 19.88 25.62
N LYS A 18 -6.85 19.81 26.25
CA LYS A 18 -6.35 18.58 26.90
C LYS A 18 -7.27 18.15 28.04
N MET A 19 -7.68 19.08 28.91
CA MET A 19 -8.57 18.76 30.03
C MET A 19 -9.97 18.34 29.55
N LEU A 20 -10.51 19.00 28.53
CA LEU A 20 -11.76 18.58 27.87
C LEU A 20 -11.68 17.15 27.31
N HIS A 21 -10.57 16.83 26.65
CA HIS A 21 -10.34 15.50 26.10
C HIS A 21 -10.27 14.44 27.19
N TYR A 22 -9.56 14.73 28.29
CA TYR A 22 -9.43 13.82 29.42
C TYR A 22 -10.77 13.59 30.13
N ALA A 23 -11.51 14.65 30.43
CA ALA A 23 -12.85 14.58 31.02
C ALA A 23 -13.82 13.77 30.13
N ALA A 24 -13.79 13.99 28.81
CA ALA A 24 -14.60 13.22 27.87
C ALA A 24 -14.19 11.74 27.80
N ALA A 25 -12.89 11.43 27.88
CA ALA A 25 -12.38 10.06 27.90
C ALA A 25 -12.80 9.32 29.18
N GLU A 26 -12.73 9.98 30.34
CA GLU A 26 -13.18 9.42 31.62
C GLU A 26 -14.69 9.17 31.61
N VAL A 27 -15.49 10.13 31.15
CA VAL A 27 -16.96 9.99 31.03
C VAL A 27 -17.35 8.87 30.05
N ARG A 28 -16.61 8.69 28.95
CA ARG A 28 -16.92 7.69 27.92
C ARG A 28 -16.46 6.27 28.29
N GLY A 29 -15.60 6.13 29.30
CA GLY A 29 -15.07 4.86 29.79
C GLY A 29 -14.21 4.08 28.77
N LYS A 30 -13.70 2.90 29.18
CA LYS A 30 -12.79 2.00 28.42
C LYS A 30 -13.25 1.59 27.01
N LYS A 31 -14.44 2.01 26.55
CA LYS A 31 -14.99 1.74 25.21
C LYS A 31 -14.57 2.75 24.13
N ALA A 32 -13.82 3.80 24.48
CA ALA A 32 -13.24 4.75 23.51
C ALA A 32 -12.00 4.22 22.74
N SER A 33 -11.49 3.03 23.11
CA SER A 33 -10.34 2.33 22.50
C SER A 33 -10.53 1.88 21.03
N LYS A 34 -11.61 2.31 20.37
CA LYS A 34 -11.83 2.04 18.93
C LYS A 34 -11.24 3.11 18.00
N ASN A 35 -10.39 4.00 18.50
CA ASN A 35 -9.67 4.90 17.62
C ASN A 35 -8.55 4.11 16.92
N LYS A 36 -8.78 3.72 15.66
CA LYS A 36 -7.79 3.10 14.75
C LYS A 36 -6.72 4.13 14.34
N ARG A 37 -6.16 4.88 15.30
CA ARG A 37 -5.01 5.72 15.03
C ARG A 37 -3.82 4.80 14.76
N PRO A 38 -3.13 4.95 13.62
CA PRO A 38 -1.88 4.24 13.39
C PRO A 38 -0.96 4.50 14.58
N SER A 39 -0.46 3.43 15.22
CA SER A 39 0.45 3.52 16.37
C SER A 39 1.79 4.21 16.05
N GLN A 40 2.01 4.56 14.78
CA GLN A 40 3.16 5.30 14.29
C GLN A 40 3.02 6.82 14.43
N LEU A 41 1.82 7.33 14.72
CA LEU A 41 1.61 8.73 15.06
C LEU A 41 1.55 8.85 16.59
N SER A 42 2.73 8.84 17.22
CA SER A 42 2.89 9.31 18.59
C SER A 42 2.27 10.71 18.70
N ASP A 43 1.47 10.96 19.73
CA ASP A 43 0.92 12.30 19.98
C ASP A 43 2.08 13.31 20.07
N LEU A 44 2.25 14.12 19.02
CA LEU A 44 3.24 15.19 18.91
C LEU A 44 2.87 16.35 19.85
N ASN A 45 2.77 16.08 21.15
CA ASN A 45 2.77 17.10 22.20
C ASN A 45 4.22 17.52 22.49
N GLY A 46 4.91 18.04 21.49
CA GLY A 46 6.31 18.44 21.59
C GLY A 46 6.83 19.04 20.29
N PHE A 47 6.34 20.22 19.95
CA PHE A 47 6.87 21.03 18.84
C PHE A 47 8.18 21.76 19.23
N ASP A 48 8.73 21.48 20.40
CA ASP A 48 9.90 22.17 20.98
C ASP A 48 11.22 21.42 20.80
N ASP A 49 11.23 20.27 20.12
CA ASP A 49 12.45 19.47 19.95
C ASP A 49 13.02 19.62 18.53
N PRO A 50 13.96 20.55 18.28
CA PRO A 50 14.53 20.79 16.95
C PRO A 50 15.22 19.56 16.36
N SER A 51 15.62 18.61 17.21
CA SER A 51 16.19 17.31 16.80
C SER A 51 15.20 16.44 16.03
N LEU A 52 13.92 16.45 16.44
CA LEU A 52 12.85 15.72 15.75
C LEU A 52 12.55 16.35 14.39
N LEU A 53 12.55 17.68 14.32
CA LEU A 53 12.37 18.41 13.07
C LEU A 53 13.50 18.09 12.07
N LEU A 54 14.76 18.11 12.54
CA LEU A 54 15.93 17.71 11.74
C LEU A 54 15.79 16.28 11.21
N LYS A 55 15.36 15.34 12.07
CA LYS A 55 15.15 13.94 11.66
C LYS A 55 14.00 13.79 10.65
N MET A 56 12.91 14.53 10.81
CA MET A 56 11.81 14.55 9.84
C MET A 56 12.27 15.14 8.50
N ILE A 57 13.05 16.22 8.52
CA ILE A 57 13.63 16.84 7.33
C ILE A 57 14.56 15.86 6.61
N GLU A 58 15.42 15.15 7.33
CA GLU A 58 16.31 14.13 6.77
C GLU A 58 15.52 12.99 6.12
N GLN A 59 14.49 12.49 6.80
CA GLN A 59 13.60 11.46 6.24
C GLN A 59 12.87 11.94 4.98
N GLN A 60 12.42 13.20 4.95
CA GLN A 60 11.80 13.78 3.77
C GLN A 60 12.80 13.92 2.61
N GLN A 61 14.05 14.31 2.87
CA GLN A 61 15.10 14.37 1.84
C GLN A 61 15.38 12.99 1.23
N GLN A 62 15.38 11.92 2.04
CA GLN A 62 15.52 10.55 1.53
C GLN A 62 14.35 10.15 0.61
N GLN A 63 13.12 10.52 0.95
CA GLN A 63 11.95 10.28 0.11
C GLN A 63 12.04 11.04 -1.23
N ILE A 64 12.47 12.30 -1.20
CA ILE A 64 12.68 13.11 -2.42
C ILE A 64 13.72 12.46 -3.34
N ALA A 65 14.83 11.97 -2.80
CA ALA A 65 15.87 11.30 -3.59
C ALA A 65 15.35 10.05 -4.31
N LEU A 66 14.50 9.26 -3.65
CA LEU A 66 13.86 8.09 -4.27
C LEU A 66 12.89 8.51 -5.38
N LEU A 67 12.07 9.54 -5.15
CA LEU A 67 11.14 10.06 -6.16
C LEU A 67 11.88 10.59 -7.39
N LEU A 68 13.00 11.30 -7.20
CA LEU A 68 13.84 11.78 -8.31
C LEU A 68 14.38 10.61 -9.14
N LYS A 69 14.86 9.54 -8.49
CA LYS A 69 15.34 8.34 -9.17
C LYS A 69 14.23 7.65 -9.96
N ILE A 70 13.01 7.60 -9.42
CA ILE A 70 11.84 7.05 -10.12
C ILE A 70 11.49 7.89 -11.34
N ALA A 71 11.44 9.22 -11.20
CA ALA A 71 11.16 10.12 -12.32
C ALA A 71 12.19 9.94 -13.45
N GLN A 72 13.49 9.95 -13.12
CA GLN A 72 14.57 9.67 -14.09
C GLN A 72 14.42 8.29 -14.75
N SER A 73 14.08 7.26 -13.97
CA SER A 73 13.85 5.93 -14.52
C SER A 73 12.66 5.91 -15.47
N ASN A 74 11.61 6.69 -15.21
CA ASN A 74 10.43 6.76 -16.05
C ASN A 74 10.74 7.48 -17.37
N ASP A 75 11.56 8.53 -17.36
CA ASP A 75 12.03 9.19 -18.58
C ASP A 75 12.83 8.21 -19.46
N VAL A 76 13.74 7.44 -18.85
CA VAL A 76 14.51 6.39 -19.53
C VAL A 76 13.63 5.24 -20.05
N ILE A 77 12.46 4.99 -19.45
CA ILE A 77 11.51 3.98 -19.94
C ILE A 77 10.67 4.54 -21.09
N ALA A 78 10.23 5.80 -21.01
CA ALA A 78 9.43 6.45 -22.04
C ALA A 78 10.20 6.63 -23.35
N ASP A 79 11.50 6.93 -23.28
CA ASP A 79 12.36 7.14 -24.44
C ASP A 79 12.95 5.85 -25.02
N LYS A 80 12.70 4.70 -24.39
CA LYS A 80 13.11 3.41 -24.96
C LYS A 80 12.10 3.00 -26.02
N ASP A 81 12.53 2.98 -27.28
CA ASP A 81 11.94 2.14 -28.31
C ASP A 81 12.07 0.68 -27.88
N TYR A 82 11.08 0.21 -27.09
CA TYR A 82 11.06 -1.15 -26.57
C TYR A 82 10.81 -2.13 -27.71
N GLN A 83 11.90 -2.60 -28.32
CA GLN A 83 11.92 -3.73 -29.23
C GLN A 83 12.35 -4.96 -28.40
N PRO A 84 11.42 -5.76 -27.87
CA PRO A 84 11.78 -6.95 -27.13
C PRO A 84 12.56 -7.90 -28.05
N ILE A 85 13.73 -8.35 -27.63
CA ILE A 85 14.46 -9.41 -28.33
C ILE A 85 13.69 -10.70 -28.06
N ILE A 86 12.97 -11.19 -29.06
CA ILE A 86 12.23 -12.45 -29.00
C ILE A 86 13.19 -13.55 -29.44
N ASP A 87 13.39 -14.54 -28.58
CA ASP A 87 13.96 -15.82 -28.98
C ASP A 87 12.92 -16.55 -29.85
N GLU A 88 13.14 -16.49 -31.17
CA GLU A 88 12.27 -17.07 -32.19
C GLU A 88 12.05 -18.58 -31.97
N TYR A 89 13.10 -19.30 -31.57
CA TYR A 89 13.01 -20.73 -31.29
C TYR A 89 12.14 -21.02 -30.06
N ALA A 90 12.32 -20.26 -28.98
CA ALA A 90 11.49 -20.41 -27.78
C ALA A 90 10.02 -20.03 -28.05
N PHE A 91 9.79 -19.03 -28.90
CA PHE A 91 8.46 -18.63 -29.33
C PHE A 91 7.78 -19.72 -30.16
N ASP A 92 8.45 -20.21 -31.21
CA ASP A 92 7.94 -21.28 -32.08
C ASP A 92 7.64 -22.55 -31.30
N LYS A 93 8.52 -22.93 -30.38
CA LYS A 93 8.30 -24.08 -29.49
C LYS A 93 7.01 -23.94 -28.68
N LYS A 94 6.73 -22.74 -28.14
CA LYS A 94 5.50 -22.47 -27.39
C LYS A 94 4.27 -22.51 -28.28
N VAL A 95 4.34 -21.91 -29.47
CA VAL A 95 3.26 -21.91 -30.46
C VAL A 95 2.92 -23.34 -30.86
N ASN A 96 3.91 -24.14 -31.24
CA ASN A 96 3.70 -25.52 -31.67
C ASN A 96 3.13 -26.39 -30.53
N ALA A 97 3.64 -26.25 -29.31
CA ALA A 97 3.09 -26.95 -28.15
C ALA A 97 1.60 -26.60 -27.90
N SER A 98 1.21 -25.34 -28.15
CA SER A 98 -0.18 -24.91 -28.02
C SER A 98 -1.08 -25.51 -29.12
N ILE A 99 -0.59 -25.57 -30.35
CA ILE A 99 -1.29 -26.18 -31.49
C ILE A 99 -1.49 -27.67 -31.24
N GLU A 100 -0.43 -28.40 -30.88
CA GLU A 100 -0.50 -29.83 -30.56
C GLU A 100 -1.49 -30.12 -29.42
N LYS A 101 -1.53 -29.26 -28.39
CA LYS A 101 -2.50 -29.39 -27.31
C LYS A 101 -3.93 -29.22 -27.82
N ARG A 102 -4.17 -28.22 -28.68
CA ARG A 102 -5.50 -28.00 -29.29
C ARG A 102 -5.92 -29.20 -30.13
N GLU A 103 -5.04 -29.70 -30.98
CA GLU A 103 -5.32 -30.84 -31.86
C GLU A 103 -5.61 -32.12 -31.08
N ARG A 104 -4.85 -32.39 -30.01
CA ARG A 104 -5.14 -33.50 -29.10
C ARG A 104 -6.52 -33.37 -28.46
N GLN A 105 -6.90 -32.17 -28.01
CA GLN A 105 -8.22 -31.94 -27.42
C GLN A 105 -9.34 -32.17 -28.43
N GLU A 106 -9.21 -31.65 -29.66
CA GLU A 106 -10.21 -31.86 -30.72
C GLU A 106 -10.31 -33.34 -31.13
N SER A 107 -9.18 -34.03 -31.30
CA SER A 107 -9.15 -35.46 -31.59
C SER A 107 -9.85 -36.28 -30.50
N THR A 108 -9.55 -35.99 -29.23
CA THR A 108 -10.19 -36.62 -28.08
C THR A 108 -11.70 -36.35 -28.05
N LYS A 109 -12.14 -35.10 -28.26
CA LYS A 109 -13.57 -34.76 -28.36
C LYS A 109 -14.27 -35.54 -29.47
N VAL A 110 -13.66 -35.64 -30.66
CA VAL A 110 -14.23 -36.38 -31.79
C VAL A 110 -14.36 -37.87 -31.48
N LYS A 111 -13.36 -38.48 -30.83
CA LYS A 111 -13.39 -39.89 -30.41
C LYS A 111 -14.51 -40.15 -29.40
N PHE A 112 -14.68 -39.26 -28.41
CA PHE A 112 -15.77 -39.37 -27.43
C PHE A 112 -17.16 -39.15 -28.04
N ARG A 113 -17.32 -38.22 -28.99
CA ARG A 113 -18.59 -38.03 -29.71
C ARG A 113 -19.01 -39.25 -30.52
N LYS A 114 -18.06 -40.06 -30.98
CA LYS A 114 -18.31 -41.32 -31.70
C LYS A 114 -18.50 -42.54 -30.77
N GLY A 115 -18.65 -42.32 -29.45
CA GLY A 115 -18.87 -43.39 -28.47
C GLY A 115 -17.60 -44.14 -28.05
N GLY A 116 -16.41 -43.61 -28.35
CA GLY A 116 -15.14 -44.21 -27.91
C GLY A 116 -14.85 -43.96 -26.43
N ILE A 117 -14.34 -44.96 -25.72
CA ILE A 117 -13.88 -44.88 -24.32
C ILE A 117 -12.40 -44.45 -24.33
N ALA A 118 -12.00 -43.49 -23.49
CA ALA A 118 -10.59 -43.17 -23.28
C ALA A 118 -9.97 -44.17 -22.32
N ILE A 119 -9.02 -44.96 -22.81
CA ILE A 119 -8.17 -45.81 -21.97
C ILE A 119 -7.00 -44.92 -21.50
N GLN A 120 -6.81 -44.91 -20.18
CA GLN A 120 -5.85 -44.07 -19.45
C GLN A 120 -4.41 -44.59 -19.61
#